data_AF-A0A7C7FPB4-F1
#
_entry.id   AF-A0A7C7FPB4-F1
#
_cell.length_a   1.000
_cell.length_b   1.000
_cell.length_c   1.000
_cell.angle_alpha   90.00
_cell.angle_beta   90.00
_cell.angle_gamma   90.00
#
_symmetry.space_group_name_H-M   'P 1'
#
loop_
_entity.id
_entity.type
_entity.pdbx_description
1 polymer ?
#
loop_
_entity_poly.entity_id
_entity_poly.type
_entity_poly.pdbx_seq_one_letter_code
_entity_poly.pdbx_strand_id
1 'polypeptide(L)'
;DEENNLINNAADMGVYIEERMKKMMEDHPSIGDFRNTGLLGCIELVKNRETKEPVTPWNAKPADMEVSNKMAAKIRELGMFTFVRWNWIFIAPPLCINKEEVDEGLEIISQAIDIADLSVDT
;
A
#
# COMPACT_ATOMS: atom_id res chain seq x y z
N ASP A 1 8.46 -13.73 -26.73
CA ASP A 1 7.15 -14.43 -26.59
C ASP A 1 6.39 -13.77 -25.45
N GLU A 2 5.12 -14.10 -25.27
CA GLU A 2 4.24 -13.41 -24.31
C GLU A 2 4.74 -13.50 -22.86
N GLU A 3 5.37 -14.62 -22.48
CA GLU A 3 5.94 -14.82 -21.14
C GLU A 3 7.07 -13.83 -20.85
N ASN A 4 8.02 -13.66 -21.80
CA ASN A 4 9.08 -12.66 -21.67
C ASN A 4 8.51 -11.23 -21.59
N ASN A 5 7.40 -10.95 -22.27
CA ASN A 5 6.76 -9.64 -22.20
C ASN A 5 6.17 -9.37 -20.81
N LEU A 6 5.54 -10.35 -20.16
CA LEU A 6 4.99 -10.20 -18.80
C LEU A 6 6.08 -10.03 -17.75
N ILE A 7 7.20 -10.76 -17.88
CA ILE A 7 8.35 -10.61 -16.98
C ILE A 7 8.96 -9.21 -17.10
N ASN A 8 9.16 -8.74 -18.34
CA ASN A 8 9.68 -7.39 -18.58
C ASN A 8 8.70 -6.31 -18.06
N ASN A 9 7.39 -6.48 -18.31
CA ASN A 9 6.40 -5.54 -17.78
C ASN A 9 6.38 -5.52 -16.25
N ALA A 10 6.54 -6.67 -15.60
CA ALA A 10 6.63 -6.73 -14.15
C ALA A 10 7.88 -6.00 -13.60
N ALA A 11 9.00 -6.07 -14.31
CA ALA A 11 10.20 -5.30 -13.96
C ALA A 11 9.97 -3.79 -14.17
N ASP A 12 9.46 -3.39 -15.33
CA ASP A 12 9.24 -2.00 -15.69
C ASP A 12 8.19 -1.33 -14.78
N MET A 13 7.06 -2.00 -14.55
CA MET A 13 6.00 -1.50 -13.67
C MET A 13 6.41 -1.54 -12.19
N GLY A 14 7.27 -2.48 -11.79
CA GLY A 14 7.84 -2.49 -10.45
C GLY A 14 8.67 -1.23 -10.16
N VAL A 15 9.54 -0.84 -11.11
CA VAL A 15 10.29 0.41 -11.02
C VAL A 15 9.34 1.61 -10.97
N TYR A 16 8.30 1.60 -11.80
CA TYR A 16 7.30 2.68 -11.81
C TYR A 16 6.55 2.81 -10.48
N ILE A 17 6.10 1.70 -9.89
CA ILE A 17 5.46 1.68 -8.57
C ILE A 17 6.40 2.26 -7.50
N GLU A 18 7.69 1.89 -7.52
CA GLU A 18 8.67 2.43 -6.56
C GLU A 18 8.85 3.94 -6.68
N GLU A 19 8.88 4.48 -7.91
CA GLU A 19 8.92 5.93 -8.15
C GLU A 19 7.67 6.64 -7.62
N ARG A 20 6.49 6.05 -7.84
CA ARG A 20 5.21 6.58 -7.35
C ARG A 20 5.10 6.53 -5.83
N MET A 21 5.54 5.43 -5.22
CA MET A 21 5.53 5.25 -3.77
C MET A 21 6.47 6.24 -3.07
N LYS A 22 7.64 6.55 -3.65
CA LYS A 22 8.53 7.59 -3.09
C LYS A 22 7.83 8.93 -2.93
N LYS A 23 7.03 9.35 -3.92
CA LYS A 23 6.24 10.57 -3.86
C LYS A 23 5.13 10.47 -2.82
N MET A 24 4.37 9.36 -2.83
CA MET A 24 3.30 9.12 -1.85
C MET A 24 3.81 9.16 -0.40
N MET A 25 5.04 8.71 -0.15
CA MET A 25 5.67 8.79 1.17
C MET A 25 5.96 10.22 1.65
N GLU A 26 6.03 11.20 0.75
CA GLU A 26 6.14 12.62 1.10
C GLU A 26 4.81 13.16 1.64
N ASP A 27 3.70 12.67 1.09
CA ASP A 27 2.34 13.13 1.42
C ASP A 27 1.76 12.42 2.66
N HIS A 28 2.14 11.15 2.90
CA HIS A 28 1.56 10.32 3.95
C HIS A 28 2.55 10.03 5.10
N PRO A 29 2.50 10.77 6.23
CA PRO A 29 3.41 10.58 7.35
C PRO A 29 3.32 9.18 7.98
N SER A 30 2.18 8.50 7.87
CA SER A 30 2.02 7.14 8.41
C SER A 30 2.79 6.08 7.64
N ILE A 31 3.24 6.33 6.40
CA ILE A 31 4.07 5.34 5.67
C ILE A 31 5.44 5.25 6.33
N GLY A 32 5.69 4.13 7.02
CA GLY A 32 6.92 3.85 7.75
C GLY A 32 7.97 3.13 6.92
N ASP A 33 7.55 2.30 5.97
CA ASP A 33 8.39 1.57 5.02
C ASP A 33 7.58 1.12 3.79
N PHE A 34 8.26 0.95 2.66
CA PHE A 34 7.72 0.31 1.47
C PHE A 34 8.75 -0.68 0.92
N ARG A 35 8.33 -1.93 0.74
CA ARG A 35 9.18 -3.00 0.21
C ARG A 35 8.54 -3.57 -1.04
N ASN A 36 9.32 -3.74 -2.10
CA ASN A 36 8.84 -4.22 -3.38
C ASN A 36 9.86 -5.12 -4.08
N THR A 37 9.37 -6.10 -4.82
CA THR A 37 10.13 -6.89 -5.81
C THR A 37 9.24 -7.11 -7.03
N GLY A 38 9.53 -6.41 -8.13
CA GLY A 38 8.67 -6.43 -9.32
C GLY A 38 7.27 -5.92 -8.99
N LEU A 39 6.27 -6.79 -9.09
CA LEU A 39 4.86 -6.47 -8.80
C LEU A 39 4.35 -7.11 -7.51
N LEU A 40 5.24 -7.42 -6.56
CA LEU A 40 4.86 -7.84 -5.21
C LEU A 40 5.44 -6.87 -4.19
N GLY A 41 4.58 -6.00 -3.68
CA GLY A 41 4.91 -4.94 -2.74
C GLY A 41 4.09 -4.99 -1.46
N CYS A 42 4.58 -4.29 -0.44
CA CYS A 42 3.91 -4.13 0.85
C CYS A 42 4.25 -2.77 1.45
N ILE A 43 3.19 -2.01 1.79
CA ILE A 43 3.26 -0.74 2.50
C ILE A 43 3.09 -1.02 3.97
N GLU A 44 4.00 -0.51 4.79
CA GLU A 44 3.94 -0.60 6.25
C GLU A 44 3.55 0.74 6.86
N LEU A 45 2.46 0.74 7.64
CA LEU A 45 1.88 1.92 8.24
C LEU A 45 2.22 1.98 9.74
N VAL A 46 2.72 3.12 10.20
CA VAL A 46 3.20 3.33 11.57
C VAL A 46 2.68 4.66 12.10
N LYS A 47 2.50 4.74 13.42
CA LYS A 47 2.20 5.99 14.11
C LYS A 47 3.41 6.91 14.22
N ASN A 48 4.61 6.31 14.23
CA ASN A 48 5.86 7.03 14.35
C ASN A 48 6.96 6.34 13.51
N ARG A 49 7.61 7.10 12.62
CA ARG A 49 8.62 6.60 11.68
C ARG A 49 9.93 6.21 12.35
N GLU A 50 10.24 6.75 13.53
CA GLU A 50 11.44 6.44 14.31
C GLU A 50 11.24 5.17 15.15
N THR A 51 10.15 5.09 15.91
CA THR A 51 9.87 3.94 16.80
C THR A 51 9.34 2.74 16.04
N LYS A 52 8.80 2.96 14.83
CA LYS A 52 8.07 1.97 14.03
C LYS A 52 6.85 1.39 14.75
N GLU A 53 6.25 2.13 15.68
CA GLU A 53 4.99 1.70 16.32
C GLU A 53 3.89 1.54 15.25
N PRO A 54 3.28 0.37 15.08
CA PRO A 54 2.31 0.15 14.01
C PRO A 54 0.97 0.82 14.29
N VAL A 55 0.27 1.29 13.25
CA VAL A 55 -1.12 1.79 13.39
C VAL A 55 -2.10 0.69 13.81
N THR A 56 -1.74 -0.57 13.58
CA THR A 56 -2.45 -1.75 14.07
C THR A 56 -1.44 -2.86 14.38
N PRO A 57 -1.35 -3.33 15.63
CA PRO A 57 -0.33 -4.30 16.05
C PRO A 57 -0.39 -5.65 15.32
N TRP A 58 0.75 -6.32 15.28
CA TRP A 58 0.81 -7.73 14.88
C TRP A 58 -0.09 -8.57 15.78
N ASN A 59 -0.90 -9.45 15.17
CA ASN A 59 -1.88 -10.27 15.87
C ASN A 59 -2.86 -9.45 16.75
N ALA A 60 -3.18 -8.24 16.30
CA ALA A 60 -4.16 -7.35 16.92
C ALA A 60 -5.47 -8.07 17.23
N LYS A 61 -6.05 -7.75 18.40
CA LYS A 61 -7.40 -8.18 18.76
C LYS A 61 -8.41 -7.38 17.92
N PRO A 62 -9.67 -7.85 17.78
CA PRO A 62 -10.69 -7.11 17.04
C PRO A 62 -10.85 -5.63 17.47
N ALA A 63 -10.61 -5.32 18.75
CA ALA A 63 -10.67 -3.97 19.28
C ALA A 63 -9.57 -3.03 18.75
N ASP A 64 -8.42 -3.57 18.33
CA ASP A 64 -7.28 -2.79 17.85
C ASP A 64 -7.24 -2.69 16.31
N MET A 65 -8.20 -3.31 15.62
CA MET A 65 -8.24 -3.43 14.14
C MET A 65 -8.99 -2.29 13.45
N GLU A 66 -9.47 -1.28 14.19
CA GLU A 66 -10.35 -0.24 13.65
C GLU A 66 -9.75 0.47 12.44
N VAL A 67 -8.49 0.91 12.53
CA VAL A 67 -7.78 1.62 11.46
C VAL A 67 -7.66 0.74 10.21
N SER A 68 -7.11 -0.48 10.35
CA SER A 68 -7.01 -1.45 9.24
C SER A 68 -8.34 -1.78 8.59
N ASN A 69 -9.39 -1.97 9.39
CA ASN A 69 -10.72 -2.31 8.88
C ASN A 69 -11.31 -1.14 8.09
N LYS A 70 -11.12 0.10 8.55
CA LYS A 70 -11.55 1.30 7.83
C LYS A 70 -10.79 1.47 6.52
N MET A 71 -9.47 1.29 6.51
CA MET A 71 -8.69 1.31 5.26
C MET A 71 -9.16 0.24 4.27
N ALA A 72 -9.33 -1.01 4.72
CA ALA A 72 -9.81 -2.11 3.90
C ALA A 72 -11.22 -1.85 3.34
N ALA A 73 -12.10 -1.25 4.14
CA ALA A 73 -13.43 -0.85 3.72
C ALA A 73 -13.37 0.28 2.68
N LYS A 74 -12.53 1.29 2.89
CA LYS A 74 -12.37 2.43 1.97
C LYS A 74 -11.84 1.98 0.60
N ILE A 75 -10.83 1.11 0.58
CA ILE A 75 -10.30 0.54 -0.66
C ILE A 75 -11.40 -0.20 -1.45
N ARG A 76 -12.24 -0.98 -0.76
CA ARG A 76 -13.38 -1.70 -1.38
C ARG A 76 -14.47 -0.75 -1.87
N GLU A 77 -14.79 0.28 -1.09
CA GLU A 77 -15.76 1.32 -1.45
C GLU A 77 -15.35 2.04 -2.74
N LEU A 78 -14.06 2.30 -2.91
CA LEU A 78 -13.48 2.92 -4.09
C LEU A 78 -13.33 1.95 -5.28
N GLY A 79 -13.72 0.68 -5.13
CA GLY A 79 -13.81 -0.28 -6.23
C GLY A 79 -12.58 -1.18 -6.42
N MET A 80 -11.60 -1.15 -5.53
CA MET A 80 -10.40 -1.98 -5.62
C MET A 80 -10.42 -3.11 -4.58
N PHE A 81 -9.84 -4.26 -4.94
CA PHE A 81 -9.51 -5.30 -3.98
C PHE A 81 -8.00 -5.35 -3.75
N THR A 82 -7.59 -5.28 -2.49
CA THR A 82 -6.26 -5.71 -2.07
C THR A 82 -6.32 -6.35 -0.69
N PHE A 83 -5.23 -7.02 -0.30
CA PHE A 83 -5.08 -7.57 1.02
C PHE A 83 -4.58 -6.50 1.99
N VAL A 84 -5.39 -6.21 3.02
CA VAL A 84 -5.01 -5.37 4.15
C VAL A 84 -4.94 -6.28 5.37
N ARG A 85 -3.81 -6.28 6.06
CA ARG A 85 -3.60 -7.12 7.25
C ARG A 85 -2.81 -6.35 8.28
N TRP A 86 -3.45 -6.08 9.42
CA TRP A 86 -2.88 -5.23 10.47
C TRP A 86 -2.40 -3.91 9.85
N ASN A 87 -1.17 -3.50 10.10
CA ASN A 87 -0.61 -2.28 9.56
C ASN A 87 -0.05 -2.40 8.11
N TRP A 88 -0.35 -3.48 7.40
CA TRP A 88 0.14 -3.69 6.03
C TRP A 88 -0.95 -3.59 4.98
N ILE A 89 -0.63 -2.92 3.87
CA ILE A 89 -1.38 -2.94 2.61
C ILE A 89 -0.49 -3.61 1.57
N PHE A 90 -0.97 -4.70 0.96
CA PHE A 90 -0.23 -5.41 -0.07
C PHE A 90 -0.49 -4.81 -1.46
N ILE A 91 0.50 -4.89 -2.34
CA ILE A 91 0.40 -4.53 -3.76
C ILE A 91 0.77 -5.78 -4.54
N ALA A 92 -0.18 -6.35 -5.27
CA ALA A 92 0.04 -7.56 -6.07
C ALA A 92 -0.85 -7.57 -7.32
N PRO A 93 -0.69 -6.59 -8.23
CA PRO A 93 -1.50 -6.52 -9.44
C PRO A 93 -1.16 -7.65 -10.43
N PRO A 94 -2.02 -7.90 -11.43
CA PRO A 94 -1.69 -8.76 -12.56
C PRO A 94 -0.42 -8.30 -13.30
N LEU A 95 0.33 -9.24 -13.87
CA LEU A 95 1.59 -8.93 -14.58
C LEU A 95 1.40 -8.12 -15.86
N CYS A 96 0.19 -8.03 -16.39
CA CYS A 96 -0.17 -7.23 -17.55
C CYS A 96 -0.67 -5.83 -17.19
N ILE A 97 -0.54 -5.39 -15.92
CA ILE A 97 -0.95 -4.06 -15.48
C ILE A 97 -0.26 -2.96 -16.29
N ASN A 98 -0.98 -1.90 -16.61
CA ASN A 98 -0.43 -0.70 -17.26
C ASN A 98 -0.23 0.46 -16.24
N LYS A 99 0.36 1.57 -16.71
CA LYS A 99 0.66 2.72 -15.84
C LYS A 99 -0.61 3.39 -15.30
N GLU A 100 -1.64 3.50 -16.13
CA GLU A 100 -2.91 4.12 -15.76
C GLU A 100 -3.61 3.34 -14.64
N GLU A 101 -3.59 2.01 -14.70
CA GLU A 101 -4.11 1.11 -13.66
C GLU A 101 -3.25 1.15 -12.39
N VAL A 102 -1.93 1.24 -12.52
CA VAL A 102 -1.03 1.47 -11.36
C VAL A 102 -1.40 2.77 -10.67
N ASP A 103 -1.59 3.83 -11.45
CA ASP A 103 -1.90 5.17 -10.94
C ASP A 103 -3.25 5.20 -10.23
N GLU A 104 -4.27 4.59 -10.82
CA GLU A 104 -5.59 4.43 -10.21
C GLU A 104 -5.51 3.64 -8.90
N GLY A 105 -4.83 2.49 -8.90
CA GLY A 105 -4.70 1.66 -7.71
C GLY A 105 -3.95 2.36 -6.57
N LEU A 106 -2.87 3.08 -6.89
CA LEU A 106 -2.10 3.85 -5.92
C LEU A 106 -2.88 5.06 -5.40
N GLU A 107 -3.68 5.72 -6.23
CA GLU A 107 -4.58 6.79 -5.80
C GLU A 107 -5.63 6.28 -4.79
N ILE A 108 -6.23 5.12 -5.05
CA ILE A 108 -7.16 4.48 -4.10
C ILE A 108 -6.48 4.14 -2.78
N ILE A 109 -5.24 3.65 -2.84
CA ILE A 109 -4.44 3.36 -1.63
C ILE A 109 -4.13 4.66 -0.86
N SER A 110 -3.72 5.72 -1.54
CA SER A 110 -3.45 7.03 -0.95
C SER A 110 -4.66 7.55 -0.16
N GLN A 111 -5.85 7.57 -0.77
CA GLN A 111 -7.09 7.98 -0.10
C GLN A 111 -7.46 7.10 1.11
N ALA A 112 -7.06 5.83 1.11
CA ALA A 112 -7.25 4.96 2.27
C ALA A 112 -6.23 5.25 3.37
N ILE A 113 -4.98 5.56 3.02
CA ILE A 113 -3.89 5.86 3.96
C ILE A 113 -4.15 7.16 4.74
N ASP A 114 -4.94 8.10 4.20
CA ASP A 114 -5.42 9.27 4.96
C ASP A 114 -6.01 8.88 6.34
N ILE A 115 -6.64 7.71 6.45
CA ILE A 115 -7.20 7.18 7.69
C ILE A 115 -6.09 6.83 8.70
N ALA A 116 -4.98 6.28 8.23
CA ALA A 116 -3.81 5.95 9.05
C ALA A 116 -3.01 7.19 9.45
N ASP A 117 -2.97 8.23 8.60
CA ASP A 117 -2.28 9.48 8.91
C ASP A 117 -2.89 10.19 10.14
N LEU A 118 -4.20 10.03 10.37
CA LEU A 118 -4.86 10.52 11.58
C LEU A 118 -4.39 9.82 12.88
N SER A 119 -3.63 8.73 12.75
CA SER A 119 -3.08 7.96 13.88
C SER A 119 -1.60 8.28 14.14
N VAL A 120 -0.99 9.19 13.39
CA VAL A 120 0.40 9.59 13.57
C VAL A 120 0.55 10.42 14.85
N ASP A 121 1.58 10.11 15.63
CA ASP A 121 1.89 10.86 16.85
C ASP A 121 2.34 12.28 16.49
N THR A 122 1.73 13.28 17.12
CA THR A 122 2.09 14.70 16.97
C THR A 122 3.24 15.12 17.88
#